data_AF-A0A847G7G7-F1
#
_entry.id   AF-A0A847G7G7-F1
#
_cell.length_a   1.000
_cell.length_b   1.000
_cell.length_c   1.000
_cell.angle_alpha   90.00
_cell.angle_beta   90.00
_cell.angle_gamma   90.00
#
_symmetry.space_group_name_H-M   'P 1'
#
loop_
_entity.id
_entity.type
_entity.pdbx_description
1 polymer ?
#
loop_
_entity_poly.entity_id
_entity_poly.type
_entity_poly.pdbx_seq_one_letter_code
_entity_poly.pdbx_strand_id
1 'polypeptide(L)'
;MKNIFREPISGLTHLSAAILAAIGLVILLIIGKGNPQKELALVVYGISLVLMFSASAAYHLIRTSPQKQLRLRKLDHSAIYLLIAGTYTPVCLTFFTGFYRWGLLSIVWAFALIGIIVKLCFIHAPRWVNAGIYLVMGWLAVF
;
A
#
# COMPACT_ATOMS: atom_id res chain seq x y z
N MET A 1 12.37 26.37 -19.42
CA MET A 1 11.14 26.17 -18.61
C MET A 1 11.53 25.39 -17.35
N LYS A 2 11.29 25.92 -16.14
CA LYS A 2 11.50 25.14 -14.91
C LYS A 2 10.46 24.02 -14.88
N ASN A 3 10.90 22.76 -14.85
CA ASN A 3 9.99 21.62 -14.67
C ASN A 3 9.21 21.79 -13.37
N ILE A 4 7.89 21.92 -13.48
CA ILE A 4 6.98 22.10 -12.34
C ILE A 4 7.05 20.87 -11.43
N PHE A 5 7.15 19.67 -12.02
CA PHE A 5 7.22 18.40 -11.30
C PHE A 5 8.66 17.98 -11.00
N ARG A 6 8.86 17.27 -9.89
CA ARG A 6 10.16 16.70 -9.50
C ARG A 6 10.57 15.57 -10.43
N GLU A 7 9.74 14.54 -10.54
CA GLU A 7 9.94 13.31 -11.33
C GLU A 7 8.64 13.01 -12.12
N PRO A 8 8.43 13.65 -13.28
CA PRO A 8 7.12 13.74 -13.94
C PRO A 8 6.55 12.38 -14.41
N ILE A 9 7.39 11.49 -14.95
CA ILE A 9 6.93 10.20 -15.49
C ILE A 9 6.38 9.31 -14.35
N SER A 10 7.18 9.09 -13.31
CA SER A 10 6.77 8.32 -12.13
C SER A 10 5.58 8.97 -11.41
N GLY A 11 5.59 10.30 -11.29
CA GLY A 11 4.53 11.02 -10.62
C GLY A 11 3.18 10.95 -11.33
N LEU A 12 3.16 11.15 -12.66
CA LEU A 12 1.91 11.13 -13.44
C LEU A 12 1.35 9.71 -13.58
N THR A 13 2.21 8.72 -13.79
CA THR A 13 1.77 7.30 -13.83
C THR A 13 1.12 6.88 -12.52
N HIS A 14 1.71 7.25 -11.38
CA HIS A 14 1.14 6.94 -10.07
C HIS A 14 -0.12 7.76 -9.77
N LEU A 15 -0.20 9.01 -10.24
CA LEU A 15 -1.42 9.82 -10.10
C LEU A 15 -2.58 9.20 -10.89
N SER A 16 -2.34 8.79 -12.14
CA SER A 16 -3.33 8.07 -12.94
C SER A 16 -3.76 6.78 -12.26
N ALA A 17 -2.81 6.02 -11.71
CA ALA A 17 -3.12 4.81 -10.96
C ALA A 17 -3.94 5.09 -9.69
N ALA A 18 -3.70 6.18 -8.97
CA ALA A 18 -4.50 6.59 -7.81
C ALA A 18 -5.96 6.89 -8.18
N ILE A 19 -6.18 7.59 -9.31
CA ILE A 19 -7.51 7.89 -9.82
C ILE A 19 -8.23 6.61 -10.23
N LEU A 20 -7.56 5.74 -10.98
CA LEU A 20 -8.12 4.44 -11.38
C LEU A 20 -8.40 3.54 -10.17
N ALA A 21 -7.55 3.56 -9.14
CA ALA A 21 -7.76 2.83 -7.91
C ALA A 21 -8.99 3.33 -7.14
N ALA A 22 -9.23 4.64 -7.13
CA ALA A 22 -10.41 5.23 -6.49
C ALA A 22 -11.70 4.83 -7.23
N ILE A 23 -11.69 4.87 -8.55
CA ILE A 23 -12.80 4.37 -9.39
C ILE A 23 -13.01 2.88 -9.13
N GLY A 24 -11.93 2.09 -9.12
CA GLY A 24 -11.96 0.66 -8.83
C GLY A 24 -12.55 0.33 -7.45
N LEU A 25 -12.18 1.09 -6.41
CA LEU A 25 -12.76 0.94 -5.07
C LEU A 25 -14.28 1.16 -5.08
N VAL A 26 -14.77 2.21 -5.76
CA VAL A 26 -16.22 2.46 -5.88
C VAL A 26 -16.92 1.30 -6.60
N ILE A 27 -16.35 0.82 -7.71
CA ILE A 27 -16.89 -0.32 -8.45
C ILE A 27 -16.94 -1.59 -7.57
N LEU A 28 -15.85 -1.88 -6.85
CA LEU A 28 -15.78 -3.01 -5.94
C LEU A 28 -16.83 -2.93 -4.82
N LEU A 29 -17.12 -1.75 -4.30
CA LEU A 29 -18.15 -1.55 -3.28
C LEU A 29 -19.56 -1.79 -3.82
N ILE A 30 -19.83 -1.37 -5.06
CA ILE A 30 -21.12 -1.61 -5.72
C ILE A 30 -21.32 -3.12 -5.95
N ILE A 31 -20.30 -3.81 -6.48
CA ILE A 31 -20.35 -5.25 -6.79
C ILE A 31 -20.30 -6.11 -5.52
N GLY A 32 -19.61 -5.64 -4.49
CA GLY A 32 -19.43 -6.35 -3.22
C GLY A 32 -20.62 -6.26 -2.27
N LYS A 33 -21.62 -5.43 -2.60
CA LYS A 33 -22.74 -5.08 -1.74
C LYS A 33 -23.56 -6.31 -1.29
N GLY A 34 -24.00 -6.30 -0.03
CA GLY A 34 -24.89 -7.31 0.56
C GLY A 34 -24.17 -8.37 1.40
N ASN A 35 -22.84 -8.29 1.53
CA ASN A 35 -22.06 -9.14 2.42
C ASN A 35 -21.06 -8.29 3.22
N PRO A 36 -21.32 -8.00 4.51
CA PRO A 36 -20.48 -7.11 5.31
C PRO A 36 -19.01 -7.52 5.39
N GLN A 37 -18.71 -8.83 5.45
CA GLN A 37 -17.34 -9.32 5.51
C GLN A 37 -16.61 -9.08 4.20
N LYS A 38 -17.27 -9.34 3.06
CA LYS A 38 -16.72 -9.07 1.73
C LYS A 38 -16.51 -7.57 1.52
N GLU A 39 -17.49 -6.75 1.88
CA GLU A 39 -17.40 -5.29 1.79
C GLU A 39 -16.20 -4.76 2.58
N LEU A 40 -16.06 -5.16 3.85
CA LEU A 40 -14.93 -4.76 4.68
C LEU A 40 -13.59 -5.12 4.01
N ALA A 41 -13.48 -6.34 3.47
CA ALA A 41 -12.25 -6.79 2.83
C ALA A 41 -11.90 -5.97 1.57
N LEU A 42 -12.91 -5.63 0.76
CA LEU A 42 -12.76 -4.81 -0.44
C LEU A 42 -12.44 -3.35 -0.11
N VAL A 43 -13.04 -2.80 0.95
CA VAL A 43 -12.71 -1.45 1.46
C VAL A 43 -11.26 -1.37 1.88
N VAL A 44 -10.79 -2.34 2.67
CA VAL A 44 -9.41 -2.39 3.15
C VAL A 44 -8.42 -2.46 1.98
N TYR A 45 -8.67 -3.34 1.01
CA TYR A 45 -7.86 -3.40 -0.21
C TYR A 45 -7.88 -2.08 -0.99
N GLY A 46 -9.05 -1.58 -1.37
CA GLY A 46 -9.14 -0.41 -2.24
C GLY A 46 -8.63 0.87 -1.58
N ILE A 47 -8.87 1.09 -0.29
CA ILE A 47 -8.28 2.22 0.45
C ILE A 47 -6.75 2.11 0.47
N SER A 48 -6.20 0.92 0.75
CA SER A 48 -4.73 0.74 0.77
C SER A 48 -4.09 1.04 -0.59
N LEU A 49 -4.75 0.64 -1.69
CA LEU A 49 -4.30 0.88 -3.05
C LEU A 49 -4.33 2.36 -3.43
N VAL A 50 -5.43 3.05 -3.11
CA VAL A 50 -5.57 4.50 -3.31
C VAL A 50 -4.51 5.26 -2.52
N LEU A 51 -4.30 4.91 -1.25
CA LEU A 51 -3.32 5.57 -0.39
C LEU A 51 -1.89 5.37 -0.89
N MET A 52 -1.55 4.16 -1.35
CA MET A 52 -0.23 3.85 -1.90
C MET A 52 0.08 4.69 -3.13
N PHE A 53 -0.79 4.67 -4.13
CA PHE A 53 -0.56 5.45 -5.35
C PHE A 53 -0.62 6.96 -5.11
N SER A 54 -1.50 7.43 -4.22
CA SER A 54 -1.58 8.85 -3.86
C SER A 54 -0.32 9.33 -3.14
N ALA A 55 0.19 8.57 -2.17
CA ALA A 55 1.44 8.90 -1.46
C ALA A 55 2.63 8.94 -2.43
N SER A 56 2.66 7.99 -3.36
CA SER A 56 3.73 7.89 -4.34
C SER A 56 3.69 9.01 -5.38
N ALA A 57 2.51 9.33 -5.90
CA ALA A 57 2.29 10.48 -6.77
C ALA A 57 2.72 11.78 -6.07
N ALA A 58 2.33 11.97 -4.81
CA ALA A 58 2.72 13.14 -4.02
C ALA A 58 4.25 13.23 -3.87
N TYR A 59 4.93 12.12 -3.57
CA TYR A 59 6.40 12.08 -3.44
C TYR A 59 7.13 12.43 -4.75
N HIS A 60 6.64 11.94 -5.90
CA HIS A 60 7.28 12.16 -7.21
C HIS A 60 6.90 13.48 -7.89
N LEU A 61 5.71 14.03 -7.63
CA LEU A 61 5.26 15.29 -8.26
C LEU A 61 5.67 16.52 -7.46
N ILE A 62 5.53 16.50 -6.13
CA ILE A 62 5.71 17.68 -5.29
C ILE A 62 7.19 18.02 -5.14
N ARG A 63 7.57 19.25 -5.50
CA ARG A 63 8.86 19.86 -5.16
C ARG A 63 8.72 20.63 -3.85
N THR A 64 9.49 20.26 -2.83
CA THR A 64 9.41 20.89 -1.51
C THR A 64 10.77 20.90 -0.80
N SER A 65 10.83 21.41 0.44
CA SER A 65 12.07 21.43 1.21
C SER A 65 12.59 20.00 1.47
N PRO A 66 13.91 19.80 1.65
CA PRO A 66 14.48 18.46 1.87
C PRO A 66 13.81 17.68 3.01
N GLN A 67 13.44 18.38 4.10
CA GLN A 67 12.76 17.78 5.26
C GLN A 67 11.35 17.29 4.92
N LYS A 68 10.57 18.09 4.18
CA LYS A 68 9.22 17.70 3.73
C LYS A 68 9.31 16.58 2.69
N GLN A 69 10.30 16.61 1.81
CA GLN A 69 10.54 15.56 0.83
C GLN A 69 10.89 14.23 1.51
N LEU A 70 11.64 14.27 2.61
CA LEU A 70 11.95 13.09 3.41
C LEU A 70 10.68 12.48 4.02
N ARG A 71 9.74 13.31 4.51
CA ARG A 71 8.45 12.83 5.04
C ARG A 71 7.61 12.18 3.95
N LEU A 72 7.53 12.79 2.76
CA LEU A 72 6.83 12.19 1.61
C LEU A 72 7.45 10.84 1.22
N ARG A 73 8.79 10.73 1.22
CA ARG A 73 9.48 9.46 0.97
C ARG A 73 9.14 8.39 2.01
N LYS A 74 9.09 8.77 3.29
CA LYS A 74 8.69 7.85 4.37
C LYS A 74 7.27 7.36 4.15
N LEU A 75 6.34 8.26 3.86
CA LEU A 75 4.93 7.93 3.59
C LEU A 75 4.78 6.99 2.39
N ASP A 76 5.42 7.32 1.26
CA ASP A 76 5.43 6.52 0.03
C ASP A 76 5.92 5.08 0.29
N HIS A 77 7.05 4.92 0.96
CA HIS A 77 7.60 3.60 1.28
C HIS A 77 6.78 2.84 2.34
N SER A 78 6.17 3.55 3.30
CA SER A 78 5.27 2.96 4.30
C SER A 78 3.99 2.42 3.65
N ALA A 79 3.48 3.10 2.62
CA ALA A 79 2.24 2.70 1.97
C ALA A 79 2.37 1.36 1.20
N ILE A 80 3.57 0.95 0.83
CA ILE A 80 3.83 -0.40 0.26
C ILE A 80 3.50 -1.49 1.28
N TYR A 81 3.92 -1.34 2.54
CA TYR A 81 3.59 -2.29 3.61
C TYR A 81 2.07 -2.39 3.83
N LEU A 82 1.39 -1.24 3.83
CA LEU A 82 -0.06 -1.17 3.96
C LEU A 82 -0.77 -1.88 2.80
N LEU A 83 -0.32 -1.66 1.56
CA LEU A 83 -0.90 -2.29 0.37
C LEU A 83 -0.68 -3.81 0.35
N ILE A 84 0.48 -4.31 0.80
CA ILE A 84 0.70 -5.75 0.91
C ILE A 84 -0.35 -6.36 1.86
N ALA A 85 -0.51 -5.82 3.07
CA ALA A 85 -1.53 -6.30 4.00
C ALA A 85 -2.98 -6.14 3.48
N GLY A 86 -3.24 -5.01 2.81
CA GLY A 86 -4.53 -4.74 2.17
C GLY A 86 -4.88 -5.75 1.08
N THR A 87 -3.89 -6.24 0.31
CA THR A 87 -4.06 -7.25 -0.74
C THR A 87 -4.35 -8.63 -0.16
N TYR A 88 -3.70 -8.99 0.96
CA TYR A 88 -3.96 -10.26 1.65
C TYR A 88 -5.36 -10.34 2.25
N THR A 89 -5.94 -9.21 2.65
CA THR A 89 -7.22 -9.17 3.37
C THR A 89 -8.38 -9.82 2.62
N PRO A 90 -8.73 -9.43 1.37
CA PRO A 90 -9.78 -10.13 0.61
C PRO A 90 -9.42 -11.57 0.30
N VAL A 91 -8.14 -11.89 0.04
CA VAL A 91 -7.71 -13.27 -0.23
C VAL A 91 -7.97 -14.17 0.98
N CYS A 92 -7.53 -13.77 2.16
CA CYS A 92 -7.69 -14.55 3.38
C CYS A 92 -9.16 -14.68 3.79
N LEU A 93 -9.93 -13.58 3.72
CA LEU A 93 -11.33 -13.58 4.14
C LEU A 93 -12.25 -14.33 3.17
N THR A 94 -11.90 -14.42 1.89
CA THR A 94 -12.70 -15.13 0.88
C THR A 94 -12.30 -16.60 0.71
N PHE A 95 -11.01 -16.91 0.64
CA PHE A 95 -10.55 -18.25 0.22
C PHE A 95 -10.09 -19.15 1.35
N PHE A 96 -9.70 -18.60 2.51
CA PHE A 96 -9.19 -19.40 3.62
C PHE A 96 -10.19 -19.53 4.77
N THR A 97 -9.98 -20.53 5.61
CA THR A 97 -10.74 -20.80 6.84
C THR A 97 -9.79 -21.10 8.00
N GLY A 98 -10.30 -21.07 9.24
CA GLY A 98 -9.53 -21.43 10.43
C GLY A 98 -8.23 -20.64 10.60
N PHE A 99 -7.14 -21.36 10.89
CA PHE A 99 -5.81 -20.78 11.11
C PHE A 99 -5.28 -20.05 9.86
N TYR A 100 -5.47 -20.59 8.66
CA TYR A 100 -4.98 -19.94 7.44
C TYR A 100 -5.67 -18.60 7.15
N ARG A 101 -6.94 -18.43 7.57
CA ARG A 101 -7.61 -17.13 7.49
C ARG A 101 -7.02 -16.15 8.50
N TRP A 102 -7.08 -16.49 9.78
CA TRP A 102 -6.80 -15.53 10.85
C TRP A 102 -5.32 -15.40 11.17
N GLY A 103 -4.58 -16.50 11.17
CA GLY A 103 -3.13 -16.53 11.41
C GLY A 103 -2.37 -15.75 10.33
N LEU A 104 -2.63 -16.03 9.05
CA LEU A 104 -1.97 -15.31 7.96
C LEU A 104 -2.32 -13.82 7.97
N LEU A 105 -3.60 -13.47 8.17
CA LEU A 105 -4.04 -12.08 8.29
C LEU A 105 -3.30 -11.37 9.44
N SER A 106 -3.25 -11.97 10.63
CA SER A 106 -2.54 -11.41 11.78
C SER A 106 -1.04 -11.23 11.53
N ILE A 107 -0.38 -12.23 10.92
CA ILE A 107 1.05 -12.16 10.61
C ILE A 107 1.37 -11.03 9.64
N VAL A 108 0.62 -10.95 8.53
CA VAL A 108 0.88 -9.95 7.49
C VAL A 108 0.60 -8.53 8.00
N TRP A 109 -0.48 -8.33 8.76
CA TRP A 109 -0.78 -7.02 9.36
C TRP A 109 0.22 -6.64 10.46
N ALA A 110 0.71 -7.59 11.26
CA ALA A 110 1.76 -7.33 12.24
C ALA A 110 3.06 -6.89 11.55
N PHE A 111 3.50 -7.59 10.50
CA PHE A 111 4.66 -7.20 9.71
C PHE A 111 4.47 -5.85 9.02
N ALA A 112 3.28 -5.56 8.50
CA ALA A 112 2.99 -4.27 7.92
C ALA A 112 3.11 -3.14 8.94
N LEU A 113 2.53 -3.31 10.15
CA LEU A 113 2.62 -2.31 11.21
C LEU A 113 4.07 -2.08 11.65
N ILE A 114 4.82 -3.15 11.89
CA ILE A 114 6.25 -3.07 12.26
C ILE A 114 7.03 -2.37 11.14
N GLY A 115 6.83 -2.77 9.88
CA GLY A 115 7.49 -2.18 8.72
C GLY A 115 7.20 -0.70 8.56
N ILE A 116 5.95 -0.28 8.77
CA ILE A 116 5.53 1.13 8.75
C ILE A 116 6.23 1.90 9.86
N ILE A 117 6.22 1.41 11.10
CA ILE A 117 6.86 2.07 12.25
C ILE A 117 8.36 2.22 11.99
N VAL A 118 9.02 1.13 11.59
CA VAL A 118 10.46 1.14 11.28
C VAL A 118 10.76 2.14 10.16
N LYS A 119 9.95 2.20 9.10
CA LYS A 119 10.16 3.16 8.00
C LYS A 119 9.97 4.62 8.44
N LEU A 120 8.98 4.87 9.31
CA LEU A 120 8.70 6.20 9.85
C LEU A 120 9.81 6.67 10.81
N CYS A 121 10.38 5.78 11.62
CA CYS A 121 11.46 6.09 12.56
C CYS A 121 12.85 6.08 11.90
N PHE A 122 13.16 5.08 11.08
CA PHE A 122 14.49 4.77 10.55
C PHE A 122 14.47 4.69 9.01
N ILE A 123 14.99 5.72 8.32
CA ILE A 123 14.91 5.80 6.85
C ILE A 123 16.14 5.25 6.10
N HIS A 124 17.24 4.95 6.79
CA HIS A 124 18.56 4.72 6.16
C HIS A 124 18.90 3.25 5.86
N ALA A 125 17.94 2.32 5.93
CA ALA A 125 18.18 0.94 5.52
C ALA A 125 18.53 0.83 4.01
N PRO A 126 19.48 -0.04 3.62
CA PRO A 126 19.80 -0.29 2.21
C PRO A 126 18.56 -0.67 1.39
N ARG A 127 18.54 -0.30 0.10
CA ARG A 127 17.37 -0.53 -0.76
C ARG A 127 17.01 -2.02 -0.88
N TRP A 128 18.01 -2.89 -1.01
CA TRP A 128 17.81 -4.33 -1.14
C TRP A 128 17.18 -4.96 0.11
N VAL A 129 17.44 -4.42 1.31
CA VAL A 129 16.82 -4.90 2.56
C VAL A 129 15.32 -4.64 2.52
N ASN A 130 14.90 -3.42 2.17
CA ASN A 130 13.47 -3.10 2.07
C ASN A 130 12.79 -3.96 1.00
N ALA A 131 13.42 -4.13 -0.17
CA ALA A 131 12.91 -4.99 -1.23
C ALA A 131 12.77 -6.46 -0.79
N GLY A 132 13.76 -7.00 -0.07
CA GLY A 132 13.70 -8.34 0.50
C GLY A 132 12.55 -8.51 1.48
N ILE A 133 12.32 -7.53 2.37
CA ILE A 133 11.20 -7.57 3.31
C ILE A 133 9.86 -7.56 2.56
N TYR A 134 9.70 -6.71 1.55
CA TYR A 134 8.48 -6.68 0.72
C TYR A 134 8.23 -8.01 0.02
N LEU A 135 9.28 -8.64 -0.52
CA LEU A 135 9.19 -9.95 -1.16
C LEU A 135 8.79 -11.04 -0.16
N VAL A 136 9.44 -11.11 1.00
CA VAL A 136 9.11 -12.09 2.05
C VAL A 136 7.66 -11.93 2.47
N MET A 137 7.21 -10.71 2.76
CA MET A 137 5.81 -10.46 3.11
C MET A 137 4.85 -10.83 1.97
N GLY A 138 5.21 -10.52 0.72
CA GLY A 138 4.41 -10.83 -0.46
C GLY A 138 4.28 -12.34 -0.73
N TRP A 139 5.26 -13.14 -0.32
CA TRP A 139 5.32 -14.59 -0.58
C TRP A 139 4.65 -15.45 0.48
N LEU A 140 4.21 -14.87 1.61
CA LEU A 140 3.59 -15.63 2.71
C LEU A 140 2.34 -16.42 2.29
N ALA A 141 1.63 -16.01 1.24
CA ALA A 141 0.45 -16.70 0.73
C ALA A 141 0.75 -17.93 -0.15
N VAL A 142 2.01 -18.18 -0.51
CA VAL A 142 2.40 -19.31 -1.37
C VAL A 142 2.54 -20.61 -0.57
N PHE A 143 2.70 -20.52 0.75
CA PHE A 143 2.92 -21.63 1.67
C PHE A 143 1.77 -21.73 2.68
#